data_AF-A0A1S2LPV3-F1
#
_entry.id   AF-A0A1S2LPV3-F1
#
_cell.length_a   1.000
_cell.length_b   1.000
_cell.length_c   1.000
_cell.angle_alpha   90.00
_cell.angle_beta   90.00
_cell.angle_gamma   90.00
#
_symmetry.space_group_name_H-M   'P 1'
#
loop_
_entity.id
_entity.type
_entity.pdbx_description
1 polymer ?
#
loop_
_entity_poly.entity_id
_entity_poly.type
_entity_poly.pdbx_seq_one_letter_code
_entity_poly.pdbx_strand_id
1 'polypeptide(L)'
;MRKDQLQKLSYEQFQNSLETITKESRYGFTLHEAEDFLWVENLFIKLMSNRKAFGAILQLKVLDDYSYLHSIDTFILGALFARKINLKDIETFALGCLLHDIGKLEIPKSLLQKKEC
;
A
#
# COMPACT_ATOMS: atom_id res chain seq x y z
N MET A 1 -21.71 0.98 2.34
CA MET A 1 -20.86 2.18 2.47
C MET A 1 -21.08 3.12 1.30
N ARG A 2 -21.34 4.41 1.55
CA ARG A 2 -21.44 5.45 0.50
C ARG A 2 -20.05 5.73 -0.11
N LYS A 3 -19.98 6.24 -1.35
CA LYS A 3 -18.70 6.47 -2.07
C LYS A 3 -17.78 7.43 -1.31
N ASP A 4 -18.34 8.50 -0.77
CA ASP A 4 -17.61 9.53 -0.01
C ASP A 4 -17.03 8.98 1.30
N GLN A 5 -17.75 8.05 1.94
CA GLN A 5 -17.25 7.36 3.14
C GLN A 5 -16.05 6.46 2.82
N LEU A 6 -16.06 5.77 1.67
CA LEU A 6 -14.95 4.91 1.24
C LEU A 6 -13.70 5.74 0.94
N GLN A 7 -13.84 6.88 0.27
CA GLN A 7 -12.72 7.79 0.02
C GLN A 7 -12.11 8.30 1.32
N LYS A 8 -12.95 8.78 2.25
CA LYS A 8 -12.49 9.25 3.56
C LYS A 8 -11.71 8.17 4.32
N LEU A 9 -12.24 6.95 4.36
CA LEU A 9 -11.56 5.83 5.02
C LEU A 9 -10.25 5.45 4.32
N SER A 10 -10.22 5.48 2.98
CA SER A 10 -8.99 5.18 2.22
C SER A 10 -7.90 6.21 2.53
N TYR A 11 -8.26 7.49 2.56
CA TYR A 11 -7.37 8.57 2.95
C TYR A 11 -6.82 8.37 4.38
N GLU A 12 -7.70 8.13 5.35
CA GLU A 12 -7.30 7.91 6.75
C GLU A 12 -6.35 6.71 6.89
N GLN A 13 -6.62 5.59 6.20
CA GLN A 13 -5.73 4.43 6.24
C GLN A 13 -4.37 4.73 5.62
N PHE A 14 -4.33 5.48 4.52
CA PHE A 14 -3.08 5.83 3.86
C PHE A 14 -2.21 6.72 4.75
N GLN A 15 -2.79 7.77 5.34
CA GLN A 15 -2.10 8.67 6.27
C GLN A 15 -1.52 7.93 7.48
N ASN A 16 -2.31 7.07 8.13
CA ASN A 16 -1.83 6.26 9.25
C ASN A 16 -0.65 5.34 8.87
N SER A 17 -0.66 4.83 7.63
CA SER A 17 0.42 3.97 7.14
C SER A 17 1.69 4.77 6.89
N LEU A 18 1.56 5.97 6.33
CA LEU A 18 2.67 6.89 6.10
C LEU A 18 3.34 7.35 7.38
N GLU A 19 2.60 7.67 8.45
CA GLU A 19 3.19 8.02 9.75
C GLU A 19 4.11 6.91 10.30
N THR A 20 3.81 5.66 9.95
CA THR A 20 4.63 4.50 10.34
C THR A 20 5.84 4.35 9.43
N ILE A 21 5.62 4.41 8.12
CA ILE A 21 6.59 4.10 7.07
C ILE A 21 7.64 5.21 6.90
N THR A 22 7.23 6.49 7.00
CA THR A 22 8.13 7.66 6.83
C THR A 22 9.18 7.80 7.93
N LYS A 23 9.11 7.00 8.99
CA LYS A 23 10.19 6.89 9.99
C LYS A 23 11.47 6.30 9.41
N GLU A 24 11.38 5.61 8.27
CA GLU A 24 12.53 5.05 7.60
C GLU A 24 13.21 6.09 6.69
N SER A 25 14.54 6.17 6.78
CA SER A 25 15.35 7.20 6.09
C SER A 25 15.20 7.20 4.57
N ARG A 26 14.87 6.06 3.95
CA ARG A 26 14.67 5.91 2.50
C ARG A 26 13.55 6.80 1.95
N TYR A 27 12.56 7.15 2.76
CA TYR A 27 11.45 8.00 2.34
C TYR A 27 11.84 9.48 2.24
N GLY A 28 12.82 9.93 3.01
CA GLY A 28 13.37 11.28 2.85
C GLY A 28 14.04 11.51 1.48
N PHE A 29 14.53 10.44 0.84
CA PHE A 29 15.10 10.51 -0.51
C PHE A 29 14.09 10.27 -1.62
N THR A 30 13.08 9.44 -1.36
CA THR A 30 12.14 8.96 -2.39
C THR A 30 10.90 9.85 -2.52
N LEU A 31 10.45 10.44 -1.41
CA LEU A 31 9.35 11.41 -1.35
C LEU A 31 9.93 12.82 -1.10
N HIS A 32 10.85 13.24 -1.96
CA HIS A 32 11.57 14.50 -1.78
C HIS A 32 10.66 15.71 -1.99
N GLU A 33 9.68 15.60 -2.91
CA GLU A 33 8.76 16.67 -3.25
C GLU A 33 7.35 16.39 -2.71
N ALA A 34 6.68 17.43 -2.22
CA ALA A 34 5.29 17.33 -1.77
C ALA A 34 4.35 16.82 -2.88
N GLU A 35 4.70 17.04 -4.14
CA GLU A 35 3.96 16.55 -5.30
C GLU A 35 3.97 15.02 -5.41
N ASP A 36 5.09 14.36 -5.09
CA ASP A 36 5.19 12.89 -5.15
C ASP A 36 4.31 12.24 -4.10
N PHE A 37 4.26 12.82 -2.91
CA PHE A 37 3.38 12.39 -1.84
C PHE A 37 1.90 12.51 -2.25
N LEU A 38 1.49 13.69 -2.71
CA LEU A 38 0.12 13.94 -3.13
C LEU A 38 -0.30 13.04 -4.30
N TRP A 39 0.62 12.78 -5.23
CA TRP A 39 0.34 11.90 -6.36
C TRP A 39 0.14 10.45 -5.93
N VAL A 40 1.03 9.91 -5.09
CA VAL A 40 0.92 8.53 -4.56
C VAL A 40 -0.34 8.36 -3.71
N GLU A 41 -0.70 9.35 -2.88
CA GLU A 41 -1.93 9.32 -2.10
C GLU A 41 -3.17 9.26 -3.00
N ASN A 42 -3.25 10.14 -4.00
CA ASN A 42 -4.36 10.16 -4.93
C ASN A 42 -4.47 8.84 -5.71
N LEU A 43 -3.33 8.26 -6.10
CA LEU A 43 -3.29 6.94 -6.72
C LEU A 43 -3.85 5.87 -5.78
N PHE A 44 -3.44 5.85 -4.50
CA PHE A 44 -3.96 4.91 -3.52
C PHE A 44 -5.46 5.03 -3.34
N ILE A 45 -5.97 6.25 -3.12
CA ILE A 45 -7.41 6.52 -2.96
C ILE A 45 -8.20 6.09 -4.20
N LYS A 46 -7.65 6.35 -5.40
CA LYS A 46 -8.24 5.91 -6.66
C LYS A 46 -8.34 4.38 -6.72
N LEU A 47 -7.27 3.66 -6.42
CA LEU A 47 -7.25 2.20 -6.43
C LEU A 47 -8.21 1.60 -5.38
N MET A 48 -8.30 2.21 -4.20
CA MET A 48 -9.19 1.74 -3.12
C MET A 48 -10.67 2.04 -3.36
N SER A 49 -11.02 2.77 -4.43
CA SER A 49 -12.40 2.81 -4.93
C SER A 49 -12.92 1.43 -5.34
N ASN A 50 -12.02 0.50 -5.69
CA ASN A 50 -12.33 -0.92 -5.84
C ASN A 50 -12.50 -1.58 -4.47
N ARG A 51 -13.76 -1.82 -4.10
CA ARG A 51 -14.12 -2.40 -2.80
C ARG A 51 -13.52 -3.77 -2.53
N LYS A 52 -13.25 -4.58 -3.57
CA LYS A 52 -12.62 -5.89 -3.40
C LYS A 52 -11.16 -5.74 -2.99
N ALA A 53 -10.42 -4.86 -3.67
CA ALA A 53 -9.03 -4.55 -3.33
C ALA A 53 -8.92 -3.94 -1.93
N PHE A 54 -9.78 -2.97 -1.61
CA PHE A 54 -9.80 -2.36 -0.28
C PHE A 54 -10.14 -3.38 0.82
N GLY A 55 -11.12 -4.26 0.58
CA GLY A 55 -11.47 -5.32 1.52
C GLY A 55 -10.33 -6.31 1.75
N ALA A 56 -9.60 -6.69 0.71
CA ALA A 56 -8.43 -7.59 0.83
C ALA A 56 -7.30 -6.95 1.64
N ILE A 57 -7.01 -5.67 1.39
CA ILE A 57 -5.97 -4.94 2.12
C ILE A 57 -6.33 -4.73 3.59
N LEU A 58 -7.59 -4.43 3.91
CA LEU A 58 -8.03 -4.35 5.30
C LEU A 58 -7.96 -5.71 6.01
N GLN A 59 -8.28 -6.81 5.33
CA GLN A 59 -8.13 -8.15 5.91
C GLN A 59 -6.66 -8.48 6.17
N LEU A 60 -5.75 -8.11 5.25
CA LEU A 60 -4.31 -8.25 5.45
C LEU A 60 -3.84 -7.48 6.68
N LYS A 61 -4.30 -6.24 6.85
CA LYS A 61 -4.00 -5.44 8.04
C LYS A 61 -4.43 -6.10 9.35
N VAL A 62 -5.65 -6.63 9.39
CA VAL A 62 -6.19 -7.27 10.60
C VAL A 62 -5.43 -8.55 10.96
N LEU A 63 -5.03 -9.33 9.95
CA LEU A 63 -4.38 -10.62 10.17
C LEU A 63 -2.87 -10.50 10.36
N ASP A 64 -2.22 -9.60 9.64
CA ASP A 64 -0.78 -9.39 9.62
C ASP A 64 -0.44 -7.93 9.25
N ASP A 65 -0.40 -7.08 10.28
CA ASP A 65 -0.09 -5.65 10.14
C ASP A 65 1.30 -5.41 9.52
N TYR A 66 2.26 -6.33 9.74
CA TYR A 66 3.58 -6.24 9.12
C TYR A 66 3.52 -6.44 7.61
N SER A 67 2.84 -7.50 7.14
CA SER A 67 2.66 -7.72 5.69
C SER A 67 1.80 -6.62 5.04
N TYR A 68 0.86 -6.03 5.77
CA TYR A 68 0.13 -4.85 5.33
C TYR A 68 1.05 -3.65 5.11
N LEU A 69 1.87 -3.28 6.11
CA LEU A 69 2.81 -2.16 5.99
C LEU A 69 3.82 -2.40 4.86
N HIS A 70 4.31 -3.64 4.72
CA HIS A 70 5.18 -4.04 3.62
C HIS A 70 4.53 -3.86 2.24
N SER A 71 3.24 -4.18 2.14
CA SER A 71 2.47 -4.01 0.89
C SER A 71 2.29 -2.52 0.55
N ILE A 72 2.06 -1.66 1.55
CA ILE A 72 1.99 -0.20 1.35
C ILE A 72 3.36 0.35 0.94
N ASP A 73 4.43 -0.06 1.60
CA ASP A 73 5.82 0.32 1.28
C ASP A 73 6.17 -0.05 -0.17
N THR A 74 5.92 -1.30 -0.56
CA THR A 74 6.13 -1.79 -1.93
C THR A 74 5.29 -1.03 -2.95
N PHE A 75 4.04 -0.70 -2.62
CA PHE A 75 3.18 0.15 -3.45
C PHE A 75 3.77 1.54 -3.65
N ILE A 76 4.22 2.23 -2.60
CA ILE A 76 4.77 3.59 -2.70
C ILE A 76 6.01 3.60 -3.60
N LEU A 77 6.98 2.73 -3.31
CA LEU A 77 8.23 2.66 -4.05
C LEU A 77 8.00 2.23 -5.51
N GLY A 78 7.14 1.23 -5.72
CA GLY A 78 6.77 0.75 -7.05
C GLY A 78 6.07 1.83 -7.87
N ALA A 79 5.09 2.54 -7.30
CA ALA A 79 4.35 3.59 -7.99
C ALA A 79 5.27 4.74 -8.41
N LEU A 80 6.15 5.21 -7.52
CA LEU A 80 7.09 6.28 -7.82
C LEU A 80 8.11 5.87 -8.88
N PHE A 81 8.60 4.63 -8.82
CA PHE A 81 9.47 4.08 -9.87
C PHE A 81 8.74 4.02 -11.21
N ALA A 82 7.52 3.49 -11.25
CA ALA A 82 6.69 3.40 -12.45
C ALA A 82 6.41 4.79 -13.06
N ARG A 83 6.15 5.80 -12.21
CA ARG A 83 6.03 7.21 -12.61
C ARG A 83 7.31 7.71 -13.26
N LYS A 84 8.47 7.48 -12.61
CA LYS A 84 9.78 7.94 -13.10
C LYS A 84 10.14 7.37 -14.48
N ILE A 85 9.77 6.12 -14.76
CA ILE A 85 10.04 5.47 -16.05
C ILE A 85 8.93 5.69 -17.09
N ASN A 86 7.91 6.49 -16.77
CA ASN A 86 6.73 6.72 -17.62
C ASN A 86 6.06 5.40 -18.05
N LEU A 87 5.89 4.47 -17.11
CA LEU A 87 5.18 3.23 -17.38
C LEU A 87 3.75 3.54 -17.87
N LYS A 88 3.30 2.83 -18.90
CA LYS A 88 2.01 3.15 -19.53
C LYS A 88 0.80 2.78 -18.67
N ASP A 89 0.89 1.70 -17.89
CA ASP A 89 -0.17 1.19 -17.03
C ASP A 89 0.27 1.16 -15.55
N ILE A 90 0.41 2.36 -14.98
CA ILE A 90 0.85 2.53 -13.58
C ILE A 90 -0.21 2.00 -12.61
N GLU A 91 -1.50 2.16 -12.90
CA GLU A 91 -2.57 1.75 -11.98
C GLU A 91 -2.58 0.24 -11.76
N THR A 92 -2.51 -0.55 -12.85
CA THR A 92 -2.45 -2.02 -12.73
C THR A 92 -1.15 -2.46 -12.06
N PHE A 93 -0.01 -1.85 -12.42
CA PHE A 93 1.27 -2.16 -11.79
C PHE A 93 1.25 -1.88 -10.29
N ALA A 94 0.81 -0.69 -9.88
CA ALA A 94 0.76 -0.29 -8.49
C ALA A 94 -0.27 -1.10 -7.68
N LEU A 95 -1.42 -1.45 -8.29
CA LEU A 95 -2.36 -2.38 -7.67
C LEU A 95 -1.74 -3.77 -7.46
N GLY A 96 -0.95 -4.24 -8.43
CA GLY A 96 -0.16 -5.46 -8.31
C GLY A 96 0.83 -5.39 -7.15
N CYS A 97 1.60 -4.30 -7.03
CA CYS A 97 2.50 -4.07 -5.89
C CYS A 97 1.76 -4.11 -4.56
N LEU A 98 0.59 -3.47 -4.48
CA LEU A 98 -0.21 -3.41 -3.27
C LEU A 98 -0.80 -4.78 -2.89
N LEU A 99 -1.20 -5.59 -3.87
CA LEU A 99 -1.88 -6.87 -3.64
C LEU A 99 -0.96 -8.09 -3.70
N HIS A 100 0.33 -7.93 -3.99
CA HIS A 100 1.23 -9.06 -4.30
C HIS A 100 1.26 -10.13 -3.20
N ASP A 101 1.08 -9.71 -1.94
CA ASP A 101 1.21 -10.55 -0.75
C ASP A 101 -0.13 -10.96 -0.11
N ILE A 102 -1.28 -10.65 -0.73
CA ILE A 102 -2.59 -11.03 -0.15
C ILE A 102 -2.78 -12.55 -0.03
N GLY A 103 -2.01 -13.36 -0.77
CA GLY A 103 -2.01 -14.81 -0.63
C GLY A 103 -1.53 -15.29 0.74
N LYS A 104 -0.77 -14.47 1.49
CA LYS A 104 -0.34 -14.77 2.86
C LYS A 104 -1.51 -14.94 3.83
N LEU A 105 -2.68 -14.37 3.52
CA LEU A 105 -3.91 -14.53 4.29
C LEU A 105 -4.32 -16.00 4.47
N GLU A 106 -4.01 -16.85 3.50
CA GLU A 106 -4.37 -18.27 3.49
C GLU A 106 -3.27 -19.18 4.06
N ILE A 107 -2.12 -18.61 4.46
CA ILE A 107 -0.97 -19.37 4.94
C ILE A 107 -0.96 -19.34 6.49
N PRO A 108 -0.92 -20.50 7.16
CA PRO A 108 -0.75 -20.56 8.60
C PRO A 108 0.44 -19.73 9.09
N LYS A 109 0.23 -18.88 10.11
CA LYS A 109 1.30 -18.01 10.66
C LYS A 109 2.56 -18.78 11.07
N SER A 110 2.42 -20.03 11.53
CA SER A 110 3.53 -20.91 11.88
C SER A 110 4.46 -21.26 10.71
N LEU A 111 3.98 -21.15 9.46
CA LEU A 111 4.78 -21.35 8.25
C LEU A 111 5.42 -20.05 7.75
N LEU A 112 4.81 -18.90 8.03
CA LEU A 112 5.34 -17.58 7.66
C LEU A 112 6.43 -17.11 8.63
N GLN A 113 6.31 -17.45 9.91
CA GLN A 113 7.32 -17.17 10.92
C GLN A 113 8.44 -18.20 10.82
N LYS A 114 9.49 -17.86 10.08
CA LYS A 114 10.72 -18.64 10.12
C LYS A 114 11.25 -18.57 11.55
N LYS A 115 11.36 -19.71 12.25
CA LYS A 115 12.05 -19.77 13.54
C LYS A 115 13.45 -19.23 13.30
N GLU A 116 13.82 -18.17 14.04
CA GLU A 116 15.22 -17.74 14.08
C GLU A 116 16.05 -18.96 14.49
N CYS A 117 17.05 -19.29 13.66
CA CYS A 117 18.03 -20.33 13.94
C CYS A 117 19.20 -19.72 14.69
#